data_AF-A0A2M7W0C0-F1
#
_entry.id   AF-A0A2M7W0C0-F1
#
_cell.length_a   1.000
_cell.length_b   1.000
_cell.length_c   1.000
_cell.angle_alpha   90.00
_cell.angle_beta   90.00
_cell.angle_gamma   90.00
#
_symmetry.space_group_name_H-M   'P 1'
#
loop_
_entity.id
_entity.type
_entity.pdbx_description
1 polymer ?
#
loop_
_entity_poly.entity_id
_entity_poly.type
_entity_poly.pdbx_seq_one_letter_code
_entity_poly.pdbx_strand_id
1 'polypeptide(L)'
;MKIFASFKNNIILYLFLVLVFLAACGNNVIKEENSTNKIIKEYYITCDTNDFSSLYTNYQENKYIPIKITLNGESRTARMRVRGDTSRKESKKSLKIKLDSLLFNNVP
;
A
#
# COMPACT_ATOMS: atom_id res chain seq x y z
N MET A 1 41.54 29.33 40.15
CA MET A 1 40.09 29.09 40.13
C MET A 1 39.43 29.51 38.81
N LYS A 2 39.97 29.11 37.64
CA LYS A 2 39.38 29.43 36.30
C LYS A 2 39.02 28.18 35.48
N ILE A 3 39.52 27.00 35.86
CA ILE A 3 39.30 25.72 35.17
C ILE A 3 37.86 25.21 35.40
N PHE A 4 37.31 25.39 36.60
CA PHE A 4 35.94 24.98 36.93
C PHE A 4 34.86 25.81 36.22
N ALA A 5 35.13 27.07 35.87
CA ALA A 5 34.19 27.92 35.14
C ALA A 5 34.05 27.51 33.67
N SER A 6 35.15 27.07 33.04
CA SER A 6 35.15 26.54 31.66
C SER A 6 34.35 25.23 31.56
N PHE A 7 34.50 24.34 32.55
CA PHE A 7 33.76 23.07 32.60
C PHE A 7 32.24 23.27 32.77
N LYS A 8 31.83 24.27 33.58
CA LYS A 8 30.41 24.60 33.81
C LYS A 8 29.75 25.20 32.56
N ASN A 9 30.46 26.01 31.79
CA ASN A 9 29.97 26.56 30.52
C ASN A 9 29.76 25.47 29.45
N ASN A 10 30.63 24.47 29.39
CA ASN A 10 30.48 23.34 28.48
C ASN A 10 29.27 22.46 28.85
N ILE A 11 29.01 22.25 30.15
CA ILE A 11 27.83 21.50 30.62
C ILE A 11 26.54 22.22 30.22
N ILE A 12 26.49 23.56 30.35
CA ILE A 12 25.32 24.34 29.93
C ILE A 12 25.10 24.23 28.42
N LEU A 13 26.18 24.24 27.62
CA LEU A 13 26.10 24.05 26.17
C LEU A 13 25.59 22.65 25.80
N TYR A 14 26.06 21.60 26.46
CA TYR A 14 25.56 20.22 26.25
C TYR A 14 24.09 20.09 26.66
N LEU A 15 23.69 20.70 27.77
CA LEU A 15 22.30 20.68 28.23
C LEU A 15 21.37 21.39 27.22
N PHE A 16 21.83 22.51 26.66
CA PHE A 16 21.11 23.24 25.62
C PHE A 16 20.98 22.41 24.34
N LEU A 17 22.04 21.71 23.93
CA LEU A 17 22.03 20.85 22.74
C LEU A 17 21.08 19.65 22.89
N VAL A 18 21.01 19.06 24.08
CA VAL A 18 20.03 17.99 24.41
C VAL A 18 18.59 18.53 24.38
N LEU A 19 18.36 19.75 24.88
CA LEU A 19 17.04 20.37 24.89
C LEU A 19 16.52 20.66 23.47
N VAL A 20 17.40 21.14 22.57
CA VAL A 20 17.08 21.34 21.15
C VAL A 20 16.77 20.00 20.47
N PHE A 21 17.49 18.93 20.81
CA PHE A 21 17.26 17.60 20.25
C PHE A 21 15.89 17.03 20.67
N LEU A 22 15.46 17.29 21.91
CA LEU A 22 14.15 16.86 22.42
C LEU A 22 12.99 17.70 21.86
N ALA A 23 13.22 18.98 21.55
CA ALA A 23 12.20 19.86 20.96
C ALA A 23 11.92 19.57 19.46
N ALA A 24 12.87 18.96 18.74
CA ALA A 24 12.72 18.67 17.31
C ALA A 24 11.73 17.53 16.99
N CYS A 25 11.34 16.72 17.97
CA CYS A 25 10.39 15.61 17.82
C CYS A 25 8.94 15.98 18.15
N GLY A 26 8.58 17.27 18.09
CA GLY A 26 7.19 17.72 18.16
C GLY A 26 6.49 17.57 16.81
N ASN A 27 6.25 16.33 16.36
CA ASN A 27 5.37 16.08 15.23
C ASN A 27 3.93 16.44 15.68
N ASN A 28 3.53 17.69 15.45
CA ASN A 28 2.11 18.00 15.30
C ASN A 28 1.66 17.29 14.03
N VAL A 29 1.26 16.03 14.17
CA VAL A 29 0.37 15.41 13.20
C VAL A 29 -0.90 16.23 13.28
N ILE A 30 -0.95 17.30 12.49
CA ILE A 30 -2.21 17.88 12.05
C ILE A 30 -2.88 16.69 11.39
N LYS A 31 -3.78 16.05 12.14
CA LYS A 31 -4.76 15.16 11.56
C LYS A 31 -5.57 16.10 10.67
N GLU A 32 -5.14 16.24 9.43
CA GLU A 32 -6.04 16.68 8.40
C GLU A 32 -7.17 15.66 8.41
N GLU A 33 -8.22 15.96 9.18
CA GLU A 33 -9.56 15.46 8.94
C GLU A 33 -10.07 16.11 7.64
N ASN A 34 -9.27 16.05 6.58
CA ASN A 34 -9.76 16.09 5.22
C ASN A 34 -10.47 14.75 5.04
N SER A 35 -11.69 14.69 5.59
CA SER A 35 -12.70 13.69 5.32
C SER A 35 -13.14 13.83 3.86
N THR A 36 -12.19 13.62 2.96
CA THR A 36 -12.48 13.20 1.61
C THR A 36 -13.21 11.89 1.79
N ASN A 37 -14.51 11.90 1.52
CA ASN A 37 -15.32 10.68 1.52
C ASN A 37 -14.58 9.66 0.65
N LYS A 38 -13.88 8.71 1.28
CA LYS A 38 -13.08 7.73 0.57
C LYS A 38 -14.07 6.76 -0.05
N ILE A 39 -14.44 7.03 -1.30
CA ILE A 39 -15.36 6.16 -2.05
C ILE A 39 -14.62 4.85 -2.30
N ILE A 40 -15.00 3.81 -1.57
CA ILE A 40 -14.53 2.45 -1.80
C ILE A 40 -15.41 1.85 -2.91
N LYS A 41 -14.79 1.50 -4.03
CA LYS A 41 -15.45 0.74 -5.10
C LYS A 41 -15.29 -0.76 -4.85
N GLU A 42 -16.39 -1.49 -4.89
CA GLU A 42 -16.39 -2.94 -4.72
C GLU A 42 -16.42 -3.65 -6.07
N TYR A 43 -15.55 -4.64 -6.24
CA TYR A 43 -15.46 -5.46 -7.45
C TYR A 43 -15.57 -6.92 -7.07
N TYR A 44 -16.37 -7.66 -7.82
CA TYR A 44 -16.53 -9.10 -7.66
C TYR A 44 -15.78 -9.80 -8.79
N ILE A 45 -14.91 -10.75 -8.46
CA ILE A 45 -14.15 -11.54 -9.44
C ILE A 45 -14.64 -12.97 -9.37
N THR A 46 -15.00 -13.54 -10.51
CA THR A 46 -15.38 -14.95 -10.65
C THR A 46 -14.51 -15.65 -11.67
N CYS A 47 -14.21 -16.91 -11.44
CA CYS A 47 -13.43 -17.76 -12.34
C CYS A 47 -13.74 -19.24 -12.10
N ASP A 48 -13.22 -20.09 -12.97
CA ASP A 48 -13.26 -21.54 -12.76
C ASP A 48 -12.46 -21.94 -11.51
N THR A 49 -12.91 -22.99 -10.83
CA THR A 49 -12.28 -23.48 -9.61
C THR A 49 -10.87 -24.02 -9.87
N ASN A 50 -10.64 -24.72 -10.98
CA ASN A 50 -9.32 -25.26 -11.30
C ASN A 50 -8.33 -24.13 -11.62
N ASP A 51 -8.80 -23.13 -12.36
CA ASP A 51 -8.02 -21.92 -12.63
C ASP A 51 -7.68 -21.19 -11.33
N PHE A 52 -8.64 -21.05 -10.42
CA PHE A 52 -8.41 -20.45 -9.10
C PHE A 52 -7.36 -21.22 -8.31
N SER A 53 -7.48 -22.55 -8.21
CA SER A 53 -6.51 -23.40 -7.51
C SER A 53 -5.10 -23.25 -8.10
N SER A 54 -5.00 -23.16 -9.43
CA SER A 54 -3.72 -23.01 -10.11
C SER A 54 -2.96 -21.72 -9.72
N LEU A 55 -3.67 -20.64 -9.36
CA LEU A 55 -3.04 -19.41 -8.88
C LEU A 55 -2.33 -19.57 -7.54
N TYR A 56 -2.78 -20.53 -6.71
CA TYR A 56 -2.18 -20.81 -5.40
C TYR A 56 -1.09 -21.85 -5.49
N THR A 57 -1.25 -22.87 -6.34
CA THR A 57 -0.21 -23.90 -6.52
C THR A 57 0.98 -23.33 -7.31
N ASN A 58 0.72 -22.55 -8.34
CA ASN A 58 1.73 -22.07 -9.29
C ASN A 58 1.96 -20.55 -9.14
N TYR A 59 1.89 -20.04 -7.91
CA TYR A 59 1.89 -18.60 -7.63
C TYR A 59 3.13 -17.86 -8.18
N GLN A 60 4.25 -18.55 -8.40
CA GLN A 60 5.49 -17.96 -8.93
C GLN A 60 5.45 -17.74 -10.45
N GLU A 61 4.53 -18.41 -11.15
CA GLU A 61 4.43 -18.29 -12.61
C GLU A 61 3.83 -16.93 -13.01
N ASN A 62 4.15 -16.49 -14.23
CA ASN A 62 3.54 -15.31 -14.85
C ASN A 62 2.34 -15.69 -15.75
N LYS A 63 1.63 -16.76 -15.38
CA LYS A 63 0.51 -17.30 -16.14
C LYS A 63 -0.77 -16.52 -15.83
N TYR A 64 -1.48 -16.14 -16.88
CA TYR A 64 -2.79 -15.51 -16.78
C TYR A 64 -3.89 -16.57 -16.84
N ILE A 65 -4.91 -16.43 -15.99
CA ILE A 65 -6.14 -17.21 -16.03
C ILE A 65 -7.31 -16.32 -16.50
N PRO A 66 -8.32 -16.89 -17.19
CA PRO A 66 -9.54 -16.17 -17.52
C PRO A 66 -10.38 -15.88 -16.27
N ILE A 67 -10.98 -14.70 -16.22
CA ILE A 67 -11.87 -14.25 -15.15
C ILE A 67 -13.04 -13.43 -15.70
N LYS A 68 -14.07 -13.26 -14.88
CA LYS A 68 -15.11 -12.24 -15.07
C LYS A 68 -15.07 -11.28 -13.88
N ILE A 69 -14.97 -9.98 -14.16
CA ILE A 69 -15.01 -8.92 -13.13
C ILE A 69 -16.35 -8.20 -13.21
N THR A 70 -17.00 -8.00 -12.07
CA THR A 70 -18.30 -7.34 -11.94
C THR A 70 -18.20 -6.10 -11.05
N LEU A 71 -18.73 -4.98 -11.53
CA LEU A 71 -18.89 -3.72 -10.78
C LEU A 71 -20.32 -3.22 -11.00
N ASN A 72 -21.06 -2.93 -9.93
CA ASN A 72 -22.42 -2.38 -10.02
C ASN A 72 -23.37 -3.18 -10.94
N GLY A 73 -23.22 -4.52 -10.97
CA GLY A 73 -24.01 -5.42 -11.83
C GLY A 73 -23.48 -5.58 -13.27
N GLU A 74 -22.55 -4.75 -13.72
CA GLU A 74 -21.92 -4.89 -15.03
C GLU A 74 -20.73 -5.84 -14.98
N SER A 75 -20.77 -6.89 -15.80
CA SER A 75 -19.72 -7.91 -15.90
C SER A 75 -18.86 -7.73 -17.15
N ARG A 76 -17.55 -7.96 -17.04
CA ARG A 76 -16.62 -7.98 -18.18
C ARG A 76 -15.68 -9.17 -18.11
N THR A 77 -15.30 -9.66 -19.29
CA THR A 77 -14.24 -10.66 -19.43
C THR A 77 -12.88 -10.00 -19.26
N ALA A 78 -12.03 -10.67 -18.50
CA ALA A 78 -10.68 -10.22 -18.22
C ALA A 78 -9.79 -11.43 -17.96
N ARG A 79 -8.50 -11.17 -17.79
CA ARG A 79 -7.54 -12.17 -17.34
C ARG A 79 -6.79 -11.66 -16.12
N MET A 80 -6.50 -12.54 -15.17
CA MET A 80 -5.70 -12.18 -13.99
C MET A 80 -4.51 -13.10 -13.79
N ARG A 81 -3.52 -12.59 -13.06
CA ARG A 81 -2.42 -13.37 -12.52
C ARG A 81 -2.00 -12.85 -11.15
N VAL A 82 -1.29 -13.67 -10.39
CA VAL A 82 -0.55 -13.21 -9.20
C VAL A 82 0.62 -12.29 -9.65
N ARG A 83 0.82 -11.17 -8.93
CA ARG A 83 1.96 -10.25 -9.12
C ARG A 83 2.73 -10.04 -7.82
N GLY A 84 3.84 -9.32 -7.95
CA GLY A 84 4.76 -9.03 -6.86
C GLY A 84 5.96 -9.97 -6.92
N ASP A 85 6.92 -9.76 -6.04
CA ASP A 85 8.11 -10.61 -5.97
C ASP A 85 8.02 -11.47 -4.69
N THR A 86 8.21 -10.85 -3.53
CA THR A 86 8.07 -11.49 -2.23
C THR A 86 6.62 -11.67 -1.81
N SER A 87 5.74 -10.71 -2.13
CA SER A 87 4.33 -10.71 -1.73
C SER A 87 3.51 -11.87 -2.30
N ARG A 88 4.05 -12.62 -3.26
CA ARG A 88 3.36 -13.80 -3.80
C ARG A 88 3.25 -14.95 -2.80
N LYS A 89 4.13 -15.00 -1.80
CA LYS A 89 4.14 -16.03 -0.75
C LYS A 89 3.00 -15.84 0.26
N GLU A 90 2.49 -14.63 0.40
CA GLU A 90 1.42 -14.29 1.34
C GLU A 90 0.11 -15.01 1.01
N SER A 91 -0.71 -15.31 2.02
CA SER A 91 -2.03 -15.91 1.81
C SER A 91 -2.94 -15.00 0.97
N LYS A 92 -2.88 -13.70 1.24
CA LYS A 92 -3.54 -12.66 0.45
C LYS A 92 -2.72 -12.33 -0.79
N LYS A 93 -3.22 -12.74 -1.97
CA LYS A 93 -2.52 -12.53 -3.24
C LYS A 93 -2.68 -11.11 -3.75
N SER A 94 -1.59 -10.52 -4.24
CA SER A 94 -1.60 -9.31 -5.05
C SER A 94 -1.90 -9.68 -6.51
N LEU A 95 -2.91 -9.07 -7.12
CA LEU A 95 -3.38 -9.44 -8.45
C LEU A 95 -2.99 -8.39 -9.50
N LYS A 96 -2.71 -8.85 -10.73
CA LYS A 96 -2.66 -8.00 -11.93
C LYS A 96 -3.76 -8.44 -12.89
N ILE A 97 -4.72 -7.55 -13.13
CA ILE A 97 -5.88 -7.79 -14.00
C ILE A 97 -5.66 -7.07 -15.32
N LYS A 98 -5.97 -7.75 -16.43
CA LYS A 98 -6.03 -7.18 -17.78
C LYS A 98 -7.45 -7.37 -18.30
N LEU A 99 -8.12 -6.28 -18.65
CA LEU A 99 -9.41 -6.33 -19.34
C LEU A 99 -9.17 -6.75 -20.79
N ASP A 100 -9.96 -7.67 -21.31
CA ASP A 100 -9.80 -8.13 -22.70
C ASP A 100 -10.34 -7.11 -23.71
N SER A 101 -11.26 -6.25 -23.29
CA SER A 101 -11.71 -5.08 -24.03
C SER A 101 -11.68 -3.83 -23.15
N LEU A 102 -11.18 -2.73 -23.71
CA LEU A 102 -11.17 -1.40 -23.10
C LEU A 102 -12.44 -0.60 -23.41
N LEU A 103 -13.29 -1.08 -24.33
CA LEU A 103 -14.49 -0.37 -24.72
C LEU A 103 -15.46 -0.36 -23.55
N PHE A 104 -15.56 0.80 -22.91
CA PHE A 104 -16.73 1.13 -22.13
C PHE A 104 -17.83 1.46 -23.14
N ASN A 105 -18.91 0.67 -23.16
CA ASN A 105 -20.14 1.18 -23.75
C ASN A 105 -20.54 2.40 -22.89
N ASN A 106 -20.31 3.60 -23.42
CA ASN A 106 -20.64 4.92 -22.84
C ASN A 106 -19.80 5.42 -21.66
N VAL A 107 -18.46 5.39 -21.76
CA VAL A 107 -17.62 6.36 -21.04
C VAL A 107 -16.87 7.18 -22.10
N PRO A 108 -16.93 8.53 -22.08
CA PRO A 108 -16.22 9.36 -23.06
C PRO A 108 -14.70 9.13 -23.03
#